data_AF-K0UC49-F1
#
_entry.id   AF-K0UC49-F1
#
_cell.length_a   1.000
_cell.length_b   1.000
_cell.length_c   1.000
_cell.angle_alpha   90.00
_cell.angle_beta   90.00
_cell.angle_gamma   90.00
#
_symmetry.space_group_name_H-M   'P 1'
#
loop_
_entity.id
_entity.type
_entity.pdbx_description
1 polymer ?
#
loop_
_entity_poly.entity_id
_entity_poly.type
_entity_poly.pdbx_seq_one_letter_code
_entity_poly.pdbx_strand_id
1 'polypeptide(L)' 'MAERGAEPPVPRGRRLFLRAVRHLFSPLRPDDYLEMINPLWTTKEMRGKVERIEPQGSEAVSVLIRPGYDW' A
#
# COMPACT_ATOMS: atom_id res chain seq x y z
N MET A 1 -3.19 14.51 13.01
CA MET A 1 -4.36 13.64 13.20
C MET A 1 -4.74 13.15 11.81
N ALA A 2 -4.07 12.09 11.33
CA ALA A 2 -4.30 11.55 9.99
C ALA A 2 -5.44 10.53 10.11
N GLU A 3 -6.45 10.68 9.27
CA GLU A 3 -7.52 9.71 9.11
C GLU A 3 -6.86 8.40 8.68
N ARG A 4 -6.91 7.38 9.55
CA ARG A 4 -6.32 6.07 9.23
C ARG A 4 -7.00 5.55 7.97
N GLY A 5 -6.23 5.38 6.90
CA GLY A 5 -6.72 4.76 5.68
C GLY A 5 -7.25 3.35 5.95
N ALA A 6 -8.10 2.85 5.05
CA ALA A 6 -8.61 1.48 5.16
C ALA A 6 -7.46 0.47 5.29
N GLU A 7 -7.59 -0.52 6.16
CA GLU A 7 -6.58 -1.57 6.27
C GLU A 7 -6.67 -2.48 5.02
N PRO A 8 -5.57 -2.70 4.29
CA PRO A 8 -5.59 -3.53 3.10
C PRO A 8 -5.85 -5.01 3.48
N PRO A 9 -6.60 -5.78 2.67
CA PRO A 9 -6.77 -7.22 2.89
C PRO A 9 -5.48 -7.96 2.53
N VAL A 10 -4.57 -8.06 3.50
CA VAL A 10 -3.28 -8.74 3.31
C VAL A 10 -3.43 -10.25 3.56
N PRO A 11 -2.87 -11.13 2.71
CA PRO A 11 -2.89 -12.57 2.94
C PRO A 11 -2.31 -12.96 4.31
N ARG A 12 -2.99 -13.88 5.02
CA ARG A 12 -2.66 -14.28 6.40
C ARG A 12 -1.21 -14.75 6.57
N GLY A 13 -0.67 -15.49 5.61
CA GLY A 13 0.71 -15.98 5.64
C GLY A 13 1.74 -14.85 5.65
N ARG A 14 1.54 -13.81 4.83
CA ARG A 14 2.44 -12.65 4.76
C ARG A 14 2.38 -11.82 6.04
N ARG A 15 1.18 -11.65 6.61
CA ARG A 15 0.99 -10.97 7.90
C ARG A 15 1.71 -11.70 9.05
N LEU A 16 1.65 -13.04 9.06
CA LEU A 16 2.35 -13.85 10.05
C LEU A 16 3.88 -13.76 9.88
N PHE A 17 4.36 -13.83 8.64
CA PHE A 17 5.77 -13.66 8.31
C PHE A 17 6.30 -12.29 8.75
N LEU A 18 5.64 -11.20 8.37
CA LEU A 18 6.03 -9.84 8.78
C LEU A 18 6.05 -9.69 10.31
N ARG A 19 5.10 -10.33 11.02
CA ARG A 19 5.07 -10.33 12.48
C ARG A 19 6.25 -11.07 13.11
N ALA A 20 6.63 -12.23 12.55
CA ALA A 20 7.79 -12.99 13.01
C ALA A 20 9.10 -12.23 12.73
N VAL A 21 9.25 -11.70 11.53
CA VAL A 21 10.43 -10.92 11.09
C VAL A 21 10.56 -9.61 11.88
N ARG A 22 9.45 -8.98 12.29
CA ARG A 22 9.49 -7.79 13.16
C ARG A 22 10.30 -8.01 14.45
N HIS A 23 10.29 -9.23 15.00
CA HIS A 23 11.07 -9.54 16.20
C HIS A 23 12.58 -9.60 15.93
N LEU A 24 12.98 -9.88 14.69
CA LEU A 24 14.38 -9.97 14.28
C LEU A 24 14.97 -8.60 13.89
N PHE A 25 14.13 -7.64 13.48
CA PHE A 25 14.56 -6.34 12.92
C PHE A 25 14.26 -5.11 13.81
N SER A 26 13.95 -5.29 15.09
CA SER A 26 13.74 -4.17 16.03
C SER A 26 15.02 -3.31 16.12
N PRO A 27 14.97 -1.97 15.96
CA PRO A 27 13.84 -1.07 16.22
C PRO A 27 12.96 -0.65 15.02
N LEU A 28 13.38 -0.89 13.77
CA LEU A 28 12.62 -0.48 12.56
C LEU A 28 11.74 -1.63 12.05
N ARG A 29 10.50 -1.35 11.67
CA ARG A 29 9.63 -2.43 11.17
C ARG A 29 10.07 -2.77 9.74
N PRO A 30 10.14 -4.06 9.36
CA PRO A 30 10.46 -4.45 7.99
C PRO A 30 9.58 -3.75 6.94
N ASP A 31 8.31 -3.53 7.27
CA ASP A 31 7.36 -2.78 6.45
C ASP A 31 7.83 -1.36 6.08
N ASP A 32 8.58 -0.68 6.94
CA ASP A 32 9.09 0.67 6.68
C ASP A 32 10.09 0.67 5.51
N TYR A 33 10.91 -0.36 5.40
CA TYR A 33 11.85 -0.54 4.28
C TYR A 33 11.14 -0.94 2.99
N LEU A 34 10.07 -1.75 3.10
CA LEU A 34 9.31 -2.17 1.92
C LEU A 34 8.59 -0.98 1.27
N GLU A 35 8.08 -0.04 2.08
CA GLU A 35 7.46 1.19 1.60
C GLU A 35 8.45 2.07 0.81
N MET A 36 9.71 2.14 1.22
CA MET A 36 10.76 2.89 0.50
C MET A 36 11.03 2.32 -0.90
N ILE A 37 10.90 1.00 -1.08
CA ILE A 37 11.12 0.34 -2.39
C ILE A 37 9.88 0.47 -3.26
N ASN A 38 8.71 0.17 -2.70
CA ASN A 38 7.44 0.30 -3.40
C ASN A 38 6.33 0.68 -2.43
N PRO A 39 5.71 1.87 -2.58
CA PRO A 39 4.67 2.32 -1.67
C PRO A 39 3.41 1.44 -1.70
N LEU A 40 3.22 0.61 -2.74
CA LEU A 40 2.10 -0.35 -2.82
C LEU A 40 2.29 -1.61 -1.97
N TRP A 41 3.49 -1.86 -1.44
CA TRP A 41 3.77 -3.05 -0.63
C TRP A 41 3.47 -2.86 0.86
N THR A 42 3.11 -1.66 1.29
CA THR A 42 2.76 -1.36 2.67
C THR A 42 1.50 -2.11 3.11
N THR A 43 1.55 -2.74 4.29
CA THR A 43 0.38 -3.40 4.88
C THR A 43 -0.38 -2.51 5.87
N LYS A 44 0.05 -1.24 6.02
CA LYS A 44 -0.49 -0.34 7.05
C LYS A 44 -1.76 0.36 6.61
N GLU A 45 -1.79 0.79 5.35
CA GLU A 45 -2.87 1.57 4.77
C GLU A 45 -3.07 1.14 3.33
N MET A 46 -4.32 1.10 2.89
CA MET A 46 -4.68 0.84 1.51
C MET A 46 -4.19 2.02 0.66
N ARG A 47 -3.37 1.71 -0.35
CA ARG A 47 -2.81 2.68 -1.28
C ARG A 47 -3.00 2.19 -2.70
N GLY A 48 -3.13 3.15 -3.62
CA GLY A 48 -3.14 2.92 -5.06
C GLY A 48 -2.16 3.85 -5.76
N LYS A 49 -1.60 3.41 -6.88
CA LYS A 49 -0.71 4.20 -7.73
C LYS A 49 -1.48 4.61 -8.98
N VAL A 50 -1.49 5.91 -9.28
CA VAL A 50 -1.99 6.42 -10.56
C VAL A 50 -1.02 5.99 -11.66
N GLU A 51 -1.50 5.14 -12.57
CA GLU A 51 -0.71 4.64 -13.69
C GLU A 51 -0.93 5.45 -14.96
N ARG A 52 -2.17 5.92 -15.13
CA ARG A 52 -2.58 6.62 -16.34
C ARG A 52 -3.66 7.63 -16.02
N ILE A 53 -3.60 8.76 -16.72
CA ILE A 53 -4.63 9.79 -16.71
C ILE A 53 -4.99 10.04 -18.17
N GLU A 54 -6.27 9.92 -18.49
CA GLU A 54 -6.82 10.19 -19.82
C GLU A 54 -7.85 11.31 -19.72
N PRO A 55 -7.64 12.46 -20.38
CA PRO A 55 -8.67 13.48 -20.49
C PRO A 55 -9.90 12.96 -21.24
N GLN A 56 -11.09 13.21 -20.68
CA GLN A 56 -12.39 12.93 -21.29
C GLN A 56 -13.10 14.26 -21.51
N GLY A 57 -12.66 15.02 -22.52
CA GLY A 57 -13.17 16.36 -22.80
C GLY A 57 -12.53 17.46 -21.96
N SER A 58 -13.25 18.56 -21.73
CA SER A 58 -12.72 19.77 -21.07
C SER A 58 -12.80 19.73 -19.55
N GLU A 59 -13.70 18.94 -18.97
CA GLU A 59 -14.02 18.99 -17.53
C GLU A 59 -13.84 17.66 -16.79
N ALA A 60 -13.48 16.58 -17.49
CA ALA A 60 -13.35 15.26 -16.89
C ALA A 60 -12.05 14.57 -17.29
N VAL A 61 -11.57 13.70 -16.39
CA VAL A 61 -10.42 12.82 -16.62
C VAL A 61 -10.74 11.42 -16.10
N SER A 62 -10.36 10.40 -16.86
CA SER A 62 -10.31 9.02 -16.40
C SER A 62 -8.94 8.73 -15.80
N VAL A 63 -8.92 8.12 -14.61
CA VAL A 63 -7.67 7.78 -13.91
C VAL A 63 -7.61 6.27 -13.74
N LEU A 64 -6.56 5.65 -14.29
CA LEU A 64 -6.26 4.25 -14.04
C LEU A 64 -5.41 4.14 -12.78
N ILE A 65 -5.97 3.51 -11.74
CA ILE A 65 -5.30 3.31 -10.47
C ILE A 65 -4.94 1.83 -10.34
N ARG A 66 -3.66 1.53 -10.15
CA ARG A 66 -3.20 0.21 -9.72
C ARG A 66 -3.33 0.13 -8.20
N PRO A 67 -4.22 -0.73 -7.67
CA PRO A 67 -4.30 -0.95 -6.23
C PRO A 67 -3.03 -1.64 -5.71
N GLY A 68 -2.77 -1.51 -4.42
CA GLY A 68 -1.76 -2.30 -3.72
C GLY A 68 -2.21 -3.74 -3.53
N TYR A 69 -2.44 -4.13 -2.28
CA TYR A 69 -3.11 -5.41 -1.99
C TYR A 69 -4.57 -5.38 -2.45
N ASP A 70 -5.12 -6.56 -2.73
CA ASP A 70 -6.45 -6.78 -3.32
C ASP A 70 -7.48 -5.74 -2.83
N TRP A 71 -8.20 -5.16 -3.80
CA TRP A 71 -9.30 -4.23 -3.60
C TRP A 71 -10.62 -4.97 -3.82
#